data_AF-A0A160PPU2-F1
#
_entry.id   AF-A0A160PPU2-F1
#
_cell.length_a   1.000
_cell.length_b   1.000
_cell.length_c   1.000
_cell.angle_alpha   90.00
_cell.angle_beta   90.00
_cell.angle_gamma   90.00
#
_symmetry.space_group_name_H-M   'P 1'
#
loop_
_entity.id
_entity.type
_entity.pdbx_description
1 polymer ?
#
loop_
_entity_poly.entity_id
_entity_poly.type
_entity_poly.pdbx_seq_one_letter_code
_entity_poly.pdbx_strand_id
1 'polypeptide(L)' 'MKEPSGACDRVLLRWNGSPTFAATVARSRCFNFAERETPLPVVDRRGFVTIYENGRIVWQGTEGDEPANYWQAELDI' A
#
# COMPACT_ATOMS: atom_id res chain seq x y z
N MET A 1 -43.70 -0.47 5.97
CA MET A 1 -43.17 0.91 6.12
C MET A 1 -41.78 0.93 5.51
N LYS A 2 -41.45 1.88 4.63
CA LYS A 2 -40.11 1.96 4.01
C LYS A 2 -39.16 2.73 4.93
N GLU A 3 -37.95 2.22 5.13
CA GLU A 3 -36.94 2.90 5.95
C GLU A 3 -36.40 4.16 5.25
N PRO A 4 -36.04 5.22 6.00
CA PRO A 4 -35.48 6.42 5.41
C PRO A 4 -34.12 6.13 4.78
N SER A 5 -33.90 6.69 3.59
CA SER A 5 -32.64 6.66 2.87
C SER A 5 -31.94 8.02 2.95
N GLY A 6 -30.62 8.00 2.93
CA GLY A 6 -29.77 9.19 2.89
C GLY A 6 -28.52 8.96 2.04
N ALA A 7 -27.62 9.93 2.10
CA ALA A 7 -26.33 9.86 1.42
C ALA A 7 -25.28 10.61 2.24
N CYS A 8 -24.05 10.15 2.15
CA CYS A 8 -22.92 10.73 2.87
C CYS A 8 -21.76 10.95 1.92
N ASP A 9 -21.20 12.14 2.03
CA ASP A 9 -20.04 12.54 1.26
C ASP A 9 -18.78 12.32 2.10
N ARG A 10 -17.69 11.88 1.46
CA ARG A 10 -16.39 11.62 2.09
C ARG A 10 -16.41 10.60 3.25
N VAL A 11 -16.96 9.41 3.02
CA VAL A 11 -16.88 8.28 3.97
C VAL A 11 -15.70 7.35 3.65
N LEU A 12 -15.20 6.64 4.66
CA LEU A 12 -14.20 5.57 4.48
C LEU A 12 -14.88 4.20 4.47
N LEU A 13 -14.88 3.52 3.32
CA LEU A 13 -15.38 2.14 3.19
C LEU A 13 -14.34 1.07 3.53
N ARG A 14 -13.06 1.44 3.55
CA ARG A 14 -11.93 0.59 3.94
C ARG A 14 -10.92 1.40 4.75
N TRP A 15 -10.23 0.73 5.66
CA TRP A 15 -9.10 1.34 6.38
C TRP A 15 -8.04 1.81 5.37
N ASN A 16 -7.52 3.03 5.55
CA ASN A 16 -6.57 3.69 4.64
C ASN A 16 -7.02 3.90 3.18
N GLY A 17 -8.33 3.80 2.89
CA GLY A 17 -8.86 4.20 1.58
C GLY A 17 -8.95 5.72 1.41
N SER A 18 -9.20 6.16 0.19
CA SER A 18 -9.63 7.55 -0.07
C SER A 18 -11.09 7.72 0.36
N PRO A 19 -11.47 8.90 0.89
CA PRO A 19 -12.87 9.21 1.15
C PRO A 19 -13.70 9.09 -0.14
N THR A 20 -14.92 8.56 -0.03
CA THR A 20 -15.81 8.33 -1.17
C THR A 20 -17.26 8.69 -0.82
N PHE A 21 -18.15 8.67 -1.81
CA PHE A 21 -19.59 8.79 -1.62
C PHE A 21 -20.22 7.45 -1.24
N ALA A 22 -21.20 7.45 -0.32
CA ALA A 22 -22.02 6.27 -0.03
C ALA A 22 -23.48 6.62 0.24
N ALA A 23 -24.39 5.86 -0.36
CA ALA A 23 -25.81 5.86 -0.01
C ALA A 23 -26.02 5.11 1.32
N THR A 24 -26.98 5.59 2.13
CA THR A 24 -27.28 5.02 3.45
C THR A 24 -28.75 4.72 3.59
N VAL A 25 -29.07 3.73 4.44
CA VAL A 25 -30.45 3.37 4.80
C VAL A 25 -30.54 3.08 6.28
N ALA A 26 -31.70 3.36 6.88
CA ALA A 26 -32.01 2.94 8.25
C ALA A 26 -31.01 3.46 9.30
N ARG A 27 -30.33 2.55 10.03
CA ARG A 27 -29.46 2.86 11.18
C ARG A 27 -28.00 3.15 10.82
N SER A 28 -27.69 3.45 9.57
CA SER A 28 -26.35 3.89 9.18
C SER A 28 -25.96 5.18 9.91
N ARG A 29 -24.69 5.27 10.33
CA ARG A 29 -24.09 6.50 10.85
C ARG A 29 -22.96 6.92 9.92
N CYS A 30 -22.90 8.21 9.62
CA CYS A 30 -21.87 8.75 8.76
C CYS A 30 -20.84 9.50 9.57
N PHE A 31 -19.59 9.20 9.28
CA PHE A 31 -18.45 9.93 9.77
C PHE A 31 -17.79 10.51 8.53
N ASN A 32 -17.91 11.81 8.34
CA ASN A 32 -17.31 12.51 7.20
C ASN A 32 -15.83 12.70 7.52
N PHE A 33 -14.97 12.12 6.69
CA PHE A 33 -13.53 12.23 6.82
C PHE A 33 -13.02 13.34 5.89
N ALA A 34 -11.99 14.06 6.34
CA ALA A 34 -11.23 14.93 5.44
C ALA A 34 -10.36 14.08 4.51
N GLU A 35 -10.08 14.61 3.32
CA GLU A 35 -9.01 14.08 2.49
C GLU A 35 -7.68 14.23 3.23
N ARG A 36 -6.77 13.28 3.06
CA ARG A 36 -5.43 13.42 3.64
C ARG A 36 -4.71 14.54 2.91
N GLU A 37 -4.16 15.47 3.67
CA GLU A 37 -3.30 16.54 3.14
C GLU A 37 -2.02 15.98 2.52
N THR A 38 -1.50 14.89 3.08
CA THR A 38 -0.29 14.24 2.60
C THR A 38 -0.63 12.93 1.88
N PRO A 39 -0.12 12.71 0.66
CA PRO A 39 -0.18 11.41 0.00
C PRO A 39 0.41 10.32 0.91
N LEU A 40 -0.14 9.11 0.81
CA LEU A 40 0.51 7.95 1.41
C LEU A 40 1.94 7.83 0.85
N PRO A 41 2.94 7.49 1.68
CA PRO A 41 4.27 7.23 1.17
C PRO A 41 4.19 6.13 0.11
N VAL A 42 4.93 6.33 -0.98
CA VAL A 42 5.11 5.28 -1.97
C VAL A 42 5.83 4.14 -1.26
N VAL A 43 5.13 3.02 -1.05
CA VAL A 43 5.76 1.82 -0.53
C VAL A 43 6.60 1.25 -1.67
N ASP A 44 7.92 1.40 -1.54
CA ASP A 44 8.84 0.66 -2.38
C ASP A 44 8.59 -0.83 -2.13
N ARG A 45 8.07 -1.52 -3.16
CA ARG A 45 7.73 -2.95 -3.07
C ARG A 45 8.94 -3.85 -3.31
N ARG A 46 10.13 -3.26 -3.50
CA ARG A 46 11.38 -4.00 -3.63
C ARG A 46 11.70 -4.72 -2.33
N GLY A 47 12.22 -5.94 -2.46
CA GLY A 47 12.65 -6.74 -1.33
C GLY A 47 13.86 -6.15 -0.61
N PHE A 48 14.24 -6.78 0.49
CA PHE A 48 15.53 -6.55 1.13
C PHE A 48 16.40 -7.78 0.89
N VAL A 49 17.56 -7.59 0.27
CA VAL A 49 18.44 -8.67 -0.17
C VAL A 49 19.68 -8.70 0.74
N THR A 50 20.11 -9.91 1.10
CA THR A 50 21.39 -10.16 1.77
C THR A 50 22.19 -11.14 0.93
N ILE A 51 23.42 -10.76 0.58
CA ILE A 51 24.34 -11.58 -0.21
C ILE A 51 25.40 -12.15 0.73
N TYR A 52 25.61 -13.47 0.63
CA TYR A 52 26.61 -14.20 1.39
C TYR A 52 27.71 -14.76 0.49
N GLU A 53 28.96 -14.64 0.93
CA GLU A 53 30.10 -15.36 0.36
C GLU A 53 30.86 -16.05 1.49
N ASN A 54 31.15 -17.35 1.32
CA ASN A 54 31.87 -18.16 2.31
C ASN A 54 31.26 -18.05 3.73
N GLY A 55 29.93 -17.99 3.81
CA GLY A 55 29.19 -17.88 5.07
C GLY A 55 29.23 -16.50 5.74
N ARG A 56 29.77 -15.47 5.08
CA ARG A 56 29.80 -14.09 5.57
C ARG A 56 28.92 -13.19 4.72
N ILE A 57 28.28 -12.23 5.35
CA ILE A 57 27.54 -11.17 4.67
C ILE A 57 28.55 -10.28 3.95
N VAL A 58 28.44 -10.17 2.64
CA VAL A 58 29.27 -9.26 1.82
C VAL A 58 28.50 -8.04 1.37
N TRP A 59 27.17 -8.10 1.36
CA TRP A 59 26.31 -6.97 1.02
C TRP A 59 24.88 -7.15 1.57
N GLN A 60 24.23 -6.02 1.92
CA GLN A 60 22.81 -5.94 2.29
C GLN A 60 22.21 -4.63 1.78
N GLY A 61 20.98 -4.68 1.26
CA GLY A 61 20.29 -3.49 0.78
C GLY A 61 18.95 -3.78 0.15
N THR A 62 18.37 -2.75 -0.45
CA THR A 62 17.14 -2.88 -1.23
C THR A 62 17.42 -3.65 -2.51
N GLU A 63 16.53 -4.56 -2.86
CA GLU A 63 16.57 -5.30 -4.12
C GLU A 63 16.72 -4.35 -5.32
N GLY A 64 17.61 -4.69 -6.25
CA GLY A 64 17.96 -3.87 -7.42
C GLY A 64 19.10 -2.86 -7.19
N ASP A 65 19.47 -2.58 -5.93
CA ASP A 65 20.60 -1.73 -5.60
C ASP A 65 21.90 -2.55 -5.38
N GLU A 66 21.89 -3.85 -5.68
CA GLU A 66 23.06 -4.72 -5.57
C GLU A 66 24.18 -4.23 -6.49
N PRO A 67 25.46 -4.43 -6.11
CA PRO A 67 26.58 -4.25 -7.01
C PRO A 67 26.43 -5.10 -8.28
N ALA A 68 26.77 -4.54 -9.44
CA ALA A 68 26.55 -5.17 -10.75
C ALA A 68 27.21 -6.55 -10.90
N ASN A 69 28.28 -6.84 -10.16
CA ASN A 69 28.91 -8.16 -10.15
C ASN A 69 28.06 -9.27 -9.51
N TYR A 70 26.98 -8.91 -8.80
CA TYR A 70 26.00 -9.84 -8.26
C TYR A 70 24.73 -9.94 -9.10
N TRP A 71 24.60 -9.12 -10.16
CA TRP A 71 23.49 -9.25 -11.09
C TRP A 71 23.73 -10.52 -11.91
N GLN A 72 22.80 -11.47 -11.83
CA GLN A 72 22.84 -12.64 -12.72
C GLN A 72 22.62 -12.12 -14.14
N ALA A 73 23.68 -12.11 -14.96
CA ALA A 73 23.49 -12.10 -16.40
C ALA A 73 22.64 -13.32 -16.76
N GLU A 74 21.63 -13.13 -17.61
CA GLU A 74 20.65 -14.15 -18.03
C GLU A 74 21.25 -15.56 -18.00
N LEU A 75 20.70 -16.41 -17.14
CA LEU A 75 20.83 -17.85 -17.32
C LEU A 75 20.07 -18.17 -18.61
N ASP A 76 20.79 -18.40 -19.70
CA ASP A 76 20.25 -19.09 -20.87
C ASP A 76 19.88 -20.52 -20.41
N ILE A 77 18.59 -20.73 -20.10
CA ILE A 77 17.99 -22.04 -19.81
C ILE A 77 17.26 -22.55 -21.04
#